data_AF-A0A7J4ZTM8-F1
#
_entry.id   AF-A0A7J4ZTM8-F1
#
_cell.length_a   1.000
_cell.length_b   1.000
_cell.length_c   1.000
_cell.angle_alpha   90.00
_cell.angle_beta   90.00
_cell.angle_gamma   90.00
#
_symmetry.space_group_name_H-M   'P 1'
#
loop_
_entity.id
_entity.type
_entity.pdbx_description
1 polymer ?
#
loop_
_entity_poly.entity_id
_entity_poly.type
_entity_poly.pdbx_seq_one_letter_code
_entity_poly.pdbx_strand_id
1 'polypeptide(L)'
;MRKSDLFLIFTACCGIIFILMLLYSHHDQATAHAELCDRARLARELMLTDLCLFTEARYTRHPSMADLHSPFQDHPFSLEHFPSGSFISPPALSER
;
A
#
# COMPACT_ATOMS: atom_id res chain seq x y z
N MET A 1 23.14 9.79 -32.75
CA MET A 1 22.94 9.52 -31.30
C MET A 1 23.58 8.19 -30.98
N ARG A 2 24.47 8.13 -30.00
CA ARG A 2 25.05 6.85 -29.54
C ARG A 2 23.99 6.10 -28.73
N LYS A 3 24.11 4.77 -28.63
CA LYS A 3 23.18 3.96 -27.82
C LYS A 3 23.15 4.41 -26.35
N SER A 4 24.27 4.94 -25.85
CA SER A 4 24.37 5.57 -24.52
C SER A 4 23.46 6.77 -24.35
N ASP A 5 23.37 7.64 -25.37
CA ASP A 5 22.61 8.88 -25.28
C ASP A 5 21.11 8.57 -25.18
N LEU A 6 20.65 7.56 -25.93
CA LEU A 6 19.28 7.08 -25.86
C LEU A 6 18.93 6.50 -24.47
N PHE A 7 19.83 5.68 -23.91
CA PHE A 7 19.64 5.12 -22.57
C PHE A 7 19.59 6.21 -21.48
N LEU A 8 20.46 7.22 -21.58
CA LEU A 8 20.49 8.35 -20.65
C LEU A 8 19.22 9.20 -20.75
N ILE A 9 18.74 9.49 -21.96
CA ILE A 9 17.49 10.22 -22.17
C ILE A 9 16.31 9.41 -21.60
N PHE A 10 16.24 8.11 -21.88
CA PHE A 10 15.18 7.26 -21.35
C PHE A 10 15.17 7.25 -19.82
N THR A 11 16.32 7.05 -19.20
CA THR A 11 16.47 7.03 -17.74
C THR A 11 16.09 8.37 -17.12
N ALA A 12 16.52 9.48 -17.74
CA ALA A 12 16.17 10.83 -17.29
C ALA A 12 14.66 11.07 -17.39
N CYS A 13 14.00 10.66 -18.48
CA CYS A 13 12.55 10.75 -18.62
C CYS A 13 11.83 9.94 -17.53
N CYS A 14 12.24 8.70 -17.25
CA CYS A 14 11.67 7.91 -16.15
C CYS A 14 11.84 8.60 -14.79
N GLY A 15 13.02 9.17 -14.52
CA GLY A 15 13.27 9.91 -13.29
C GLY A 15 12.39 11.16 -13.15
N ILE A 16 12.21 11.91 -14.23
CA ILE A 16 11.31 13.08 -14.26
C ILE A 16 9.86 12.67 -13.98
N ILE A 17 9.37 11.62 -14.65
CA ILE A 17 8.00 11.09 -14.43
C ILE A 17 7.83 10.67 -12.97
N PHE A 18 8.82 9.97 -12.39
CA PHE A 18 8.78 9.55 -11.00
C PHE A 18 8.70 10.75 -10.03
N ILE A 19 9.52 11.78 -10.25
CA ILE A 19 9.48 13.02 -9.45
C ILE A 19 8.11 13.70 -9.57
N LEU A 20 7.55 13.79 -10.78
CA LEU A 20 6.22 14.36 -10.99
C LEU A 20 5.12 13.58 -10.24
N MET A 21 5.20 12.25 -10.21
CA MET A 21 4.27 11.42 -9.42
C MET A 21 4.36 11.72 -7.92
N LEU A 22 5.59 11.88 -7.38
CA LEU A 22 5.78 12.22 -5.97
C LEU A 22 5.22 13.61 -5.63
N LEU A 23 5.46 14.59 -6.50
CA LEU A 23 4.93 15.95 -6.33
C LEU A 23 3.40 15.99 -6.38
N TYR A 24 2.80 15.25 -7.32
CA TYR A 24 1.36 15.10 -7.43
C TYR A 24 0.77 14.45 -6.17
N SER A 25 1.36 13.33 -5.73
CA SER A 25 0.93 12.63 -4.51
C SER A 25 1.03 13.51 -3.27
N HIS A 26 2.07 14.34 -3.15
CA HIS A 26 2.22 15.27 -2.04
C HIS A 26 1.16 16.39 -2.06
N HIS A 27 0.77 16.88 -3.24
CA HIS A 27 -0.24 17.92 -3.36
C HIS A 27 -1.65 17.41 -3.01
N ASP A 28 -1.95 16.16 -3.36
CA ASP A 28 -3.26 15.53 -3.19
C ASP A 28 -3.46 14.89 -1.78
N GLN A 29 -2.52 15.07 -0.84
CA GLN A 29 -2.67 14.44 0.48
C GLN A 29 -3.85 14.99 1.27
N ALA A 30 -4.12 16.29 1.20
CA ALA A 30 -5.18 16.91 2.01
C ALA A 30 -6.59 16.41 1.62
N THR A 31 -6.84 16.30 0.32
CA THR A 31 -8.05 15.71 -0.28
C THR A 31 -8.16 14.23 0.04
N ALA A 32 -7.07 13.47 -0.11
CA ALA A 32 -7.03 12.05 0.25
C ALA A 32 -7.34 11.81 1.74
N HIS A 33 -6.80 12.65 2.64
CA HIS A 33 -7.10 12.56 4.07
C HIS A 33 -8.57 12.83 4.39
N ALA A 34 -9.17 13.85 3.77
CA ALA A 34 -10.59 14.15 3.95
C ALA A 34 -11.47 12.97 3.50
N GLU A 35 -11.17 12.40 2.32
CA GLU A 35 -11.89 11.24 1.80
C GLU A 35 -11.74 10.01 2.71
N LEU A 36 -10.54 9.76 3.25
CA LEU A 36 -10.31 8.69 4.21
C LEU A 36 -11.12 8.88 5.50
N CYS A 37 -11.18 10.11 6.03
CA CYS A 37 -12.01 10.43 7.20
C CYS A 37 -13.50 10.17 6.94
N ASP A 38 -14.01 10.55 5.77
CA ASP A 38 -15.41 10.30 5.39
C ASP A 38 -15.71 8.81 5.26
N ARG A 39 -14.82 8.04 4.63
CA ARG A 39 -14.94 6.57 4.55
C ARG A 39 -14.91 5.92 5.94
N ALA A 40 -14.03 6.38 6.83
CA ALA A 40 -13.93 5.89 8.20
C ALA A 40 -15.20 6.21 9.01
N ARG A 41 -15.78 7.41 8.80
CA ARG A 41 -17.06 7.79 9.38
C ARG A 41 -18.18 6.87 8.90
N LEU A 42 -18.28 6.61 7.60
CA LEU A 42 -19.29 5.71 7.03
C LEU A 42 -19.16 4.29 7.58
N ALA A 43 -17.93 3.76 7.68
CA ALA A 43 -17.67 2.46 8.29
C ALA A 43 -18.18 2.39 9.73
N ARG A 44 -17.96 3.45 10.52
CA ARG A 44 -18.48 3.56 11.89
C ARG A 44 -20.01 3.62 11.93
N GLU A 45 -20.64 4.43 11.08
CA GLU A 45 -22.10 4.56 11.03
C GLU A 45 -22.79 3.25 10.63
N LEU A 46 -22.15 2.47 9.74
CA LEU A 46 -22.62 1.15 9.32
C LEU A 46 -22.21 0.01 10.28
N MET A 47 -21.53 0.33 11.38
CA MET A 47 -21.03 -0.65 12.36
C MET A 47 -20.14 -1.72 11.73
N LEU A 48 -19.39 -1.36 10.68
CA LEU A 48 -18.36 -2.22 10.10
C LEU A 48 -17.14 -2.23 11.02
N THR A 49 -16.51 -3.40 11.17
CA THR A 49 -15.33 -3.55 12.02
C THR A 49 -14.14 -2.79 11.45
N ASP A 50 -13.93 -2.84 10.14
CA ASP A 50 -12.94 -2.05 9.40
C ASP A 50 -13.29 -1.94 7.91
N LEU A 51 -12.59 -1.02 7.23
CA LEU A 51 -12.63 -0.88 5.78
C LEU A 51 -11.76 -1.94 5.11
N CYS A 52 -12.24 -2.53 4.01
CA CYS A 52 -11.41 -3.38 3.17
C CYS A 52 -10.35 -2.53 2.46
N LEU A 53 -9.09 -2.59 2.92
CA LEU A 53 -8.01 -1.75 2.38
C LEU A 53 -7.48 -2.29 1.04
N PHE A 54 -7.36 -3.61 0.93
CA PHE A 54 -6.88 -4.31 -0.26
C PHE A 54 -7.69 -5.57 -0.46
N THR A 55 -8.01 -5.95 -1.70
CA THR A 55 -8.78 -7.17 -1.97
C THR A 55 -7.91 -8.41 -2.17
N GLU A 56 -6.60 -8.24 -2.31
CA GLU A 56 -5.67 -9.29 -2.71
C GLU A 56 -5.21 -10.19 -1.53
N ALA A 57 -4.24 -9.79 -0.71
CA ALA A 57 -3.81 -10.59 0.44
C ALA A 57 -4.88 -10.60 1.54
N ARG A 58 -5.13 -11.79 2.10
CA ARG A 58 -6.21 -11.99 3.09
C ARG A 58 -6.00 -11.16 4.35
N TYR A 59 -4.76 -11.09 4.84
CA TYR A 59 -4.40 -10.36 6.06
C TYR A 59 -4.34 -8.85 5.86
N THR A 60 -4.48 -8.36 4.62
CA THR A 60 -4.51 -6.93 4.30
C THR A 60 -5.91 -6.40 4.00
N ARG A 61 -6.93 -7.27 3.94
CA ARG A 61 -8.33 -6.87 3.76
C ARG A 61 -8.87 -6.19 5.01
N HIS A 62 -8.85 -6.92 6.12
CA HIS A 62 -9.45 -6.51 7.38
C HIS A 62 -8.40 -6.62 8.49
N PRO A 63 -7.45 -5.67 8.61
CA PRO A 63 -6.33 -5.80 9.54
C PRO A 63 -6.74 -6.01 10.99
N SER A 64 -7.92 -5.51 11.39
CA SER A 64 -8.45 -5.70 12.75
C SER A 64 -8.91 -7.13 13.04
N MET A 65 -9.27 -7.88 12.01
CA MET A 65 -9.72 -9.28 12.08
C MET A 65 -8.69 -10.28 11.57
N ALA A 66 -7.60 -9.81 10.97
CA ALA A 66 -6.58 -10.66 10.38
C ALA A 66 -5.83 -11.42 11.48
N ASP A 67 -5.72 -12.74 11.31
CA ASP A 67 -4.90 -13.58 12.17
C ASP A 67 -3.41 -13.36 11.91
N LEU A 68 -2.59 -13.35 12.96
CA LEU A 68 -1.15 -13.07 12.90
C LEU A 68 -0.36 -14.12 12.10
N HIS A 69 -0.88 -15.33 11.98
CA HIS A 69 -0.24 -16.39 11.20
C HIS A 69 -0.68 -16.42 9.74
N SER A 70 -1.68 -15.60 9.35
CA SER A 70 -2.18 -15.53 7.97
C SER A 70 -1.08 -15.34 6.91
N PRO A 71 -0.03 -14.52 7.11
CA PRO A 71 1.06 -14.39 6.14
C PRO A 71 1.91 -15.66 5.95
N PHE A 72 1.79 -16.64 6.85
CA PHE A 72 2.61 -17.87 6.87
C PHE A 72 1.80 -19.13 6.55
N GLN A 73 0.57 -18.98 6.04
CA GLN A 73 -0.29 -20.12 5.71
C GLN A 73 0.04 -20.76 4.35
N ASP A 74 0.93 -20.14 3.57
CA ASP A 74 1.47 -20.71 2.34
C ASP A 74 2.67 -21.64 2.61
N HIS A 75 3.18 -22.26 1.56
CA HIS A 75 4.34 -23.14 1.65
C HIS A 75 5.56 -22.38 2.23
N PRO A 76 6.42 -23.00 3.09
CA PRO A 76 7.55 -22.31 3.73
C PRO A 76 8.57 -21.62 2.80
N PHE A 77 8.58 -22.00 1.52
CA PHE A 77 9.41 -21.36 0.48
C PHE A 77 8.60 -20.58 -0.56
N SER A 78 7.31 -20.37 -0.31
CA SER A 78 6.46 -19.53 -1.16
C SER A 78 6.84 -18.08 -0.98
N LEU A 79 7.02 -17.38 -2.09
CA LEU A 79 7.14 -15.92 -2.08
C LEU A 79 5.73 -15.33 -2.02
N GLU A 80 5.56 -14.25 -1.25
CA GLU A 80 4.33 -13.47 -1.26
C GLU A 80 4.07 -12.94 -2.68
N HIS A 81 2.86 -13.16 -3.19
CA HIS A 81 2.46 -12.80 -4.54
C HIS A 81 1.74 -11.46 -4.58
N PHE A 82 1.23 -11.00 -3.44
CA PHE A 82 0.41 -9.80 -3.35
C PHE A 82 1.23 -8.61 -2.85
N PRO A 83 1.37 -7.54 -3.65
CA PRO A 83 2.11 -6.35 -3.23
C PRO A 83 1.53 -5.69 -1.97
N SER A 84 0.23 -5.84 -1.68
CA SER A 84 -0.41 -5.33 -0.46
C SER A 84 0.28 -5.80 0.82
N GLY A 85 0.90 -6.99 0.80
CA GLY A 85 1.63 -7.53 1.94
C GLY A 85 2.79 -6.64 2.39
N SER A 86 3.38 -5.84 1.49
CA SER A 86 4.45 -4.90 1.81
C SER A 86 3.97 -3.59 2.44
N PHE A 87 2.66 -3.30 2.40
CA PHE A 87 2.09 -2.07 2.96
C PHE A 87 1.60 -2.21 4.39
N ILE A 88 1.46 -3.44 4.89
CA ILE A 88 1.10 -3.69 6.29
C ILE A 88 2.38 -3.91 7.11
N SER A 89 2.55 -3.06 8.11
CA SER A 89 3.60 -3.25 9.10
C SER A 89 3.26 -4.41 10.04
N PRO A 90 4.26 -5.17 10.52
CA PRO A 90 4.03 -6.13 11.59
C PRO A 90 3.41 -5.42 12.81
N PRO A 91 2.57 -6.11 13.60
CA PRO A 91 2.01 -5.54 14.82
C PRO A 91 3.15 -5.08 15.73
N ALA A 92 2.93 -3.96 16.44
CA ALA A 92 3.87 -3.50 17.44
C ALA A 92 4.11 -4.63 18.45
N LEU A 93 5.37 -4.98 18.68
CA LEU A 93 5.75 -5.87 19.78
C LEU A 93 5.26 -5.20 21.06
N SER A 94 4.30 -5.81 21.74
CA SER A 94 3.91 -5.37 23.07
C SER A 94 5.13 -5.53 23.96
N GLU A 95 5.77 -4.42 24.35
CA GLU A 95 6.71 -4.42 25.46
C GLU A 95 5.93 -4.88 26.70
N ARG A 96 6.10 -6.15 27.07
CA ARG A 96 5.67 -6.70 28.35
C ARG A 96 6.85 -6.66 29.30
#